data_AF-A0A7X9P3G3-F1
#
_entry.id   AF-A0A7X9P3G3-F1
#
_cell.length_a   1.000
_cell.length_b   1.000
_cell.length_c   1.000
_cell.angle_alpha   90.00
_cell.angle_beta   90.00
_cell.angle_gamma   90.00
#
_symmetry.space_group_name_H-M   'P 1'
#
loop_
_entity.id
_entity.type
_entity.pdbx_description
1 polymer ?
#
loop_
_entity_poly.entity_id
_entity_poly.type
_entity_poly.pdbx_seq_one_letter_code
_entity_poly.pdbx_strand_id
1 'polypeptide(L)'
;MEEYSQGLELIKEGKYTEAVSYFNAVLKENEKNIGAYYHRSVARYKMKAFDGALGDINKAINLQPLNADFFAHRGIVLHMQGNSKRAIHDFDKAIQIEPQNPFRYSSRAFVKAHMKDTKGAIADYEKAIELDPEDAIAHNNLGLIQEQTGAWDKAQEHYKKSNDLVGYEGIDPEKKEITELLEDWKEEKAKQEEEQRQLIQEKAAISKAQMEQQKAVGGFWGIVKSVFTDKAVFQEFIDFIKNGFKLPNQNK
;
A
#
# COMPACT_ATOMS: atom_id res chain seq x y z
N MET A 1 13.58 32.46 21.26
CA MET A 1 12.14 32.24 20.99
C MET A 1 11.86 32.13 19.50
N GLU A 2 12.48 32.96 18.65
CA GLU A 2 12.32 32.91 17.19
C GLU A 2 12.67 31.55 16.58
N GLU A 3 13.85 30.99 16.87
CA GLU A 3 14.29 29.69 16.35
C GLU A 3 13.32 28.54 16.68
N TYR A 4 12.76 28.54 17.88
CA TYR A 4 11.80 27.53 18.31
C TYR A 4 10.51 27.61 17.50
N SER A 5 9.99 28.82 17.31
CA SER A 5 8.78 29.04 16.50
C SER A 5 9.00 28.65 15.04
N GLN A 6 10.17 28.96 14.47
CA GLN A 6 10.52 28.56 13.10
C GLN A 6 10.57 27.03 12.98
N GLY A 7 11.16 26.33 13.96
CA GLY A 7 11.16 24.87 13.99
C GLY A 7 9.76 24.26 13.98
N LEU A 8 8.81 24.85 14.71
CA LEU A 8 7.41 24.40 14.71
C LEU A 8 6.71 24.64 13.37
N GLU A 9 6.94 25.78 12.73
CA GLU A 9 6.35 26.08 11.43
C GLU A 9 6.85 25.12 10.35
N LEU A 10 8.15 24.82 10.36
CA LEU A 10 8.76 23.85 9.47
C LEU A 10 8.19 22.42 9.66
N ILE A 11 7.78 22.03 10.89
CA ILE A 11 7.05 20.77 11.09
C ILE A 11 5.72 20.78 10.34
N LYS A 12 4.96 21.89 10.40
CA LYS A 12 3.67 22.00 9.69
C LYS A 12 3.84 21.96 8.17
N GLU A 13 4.92 22.58 7.67
CA GLU A 13 5.29 22.55 6.25
C GLU A 13 5.89 21.21 5.79
N GLY A 14 6.14 20.27 6.71
CA GLY A 14 6.76 18.98 6.41
C GLY A 14 8.28 19.03 6.19
N LYS A 15 8.93 20.17 6.47
CA LYS A 15 10.38 20.39 6.34
C LYS A 15 11.12 19.93 7.60
N TYR A 16 11.09 18.62 7.83
CA TYR A 16 11.52 18.03 9.11
C TYR A 16 13.03 18.15 9.36
N THR A 17 13.87 18.08 8.33
CA THR A 17 15.33 18.19 8.47
C THR A 17 15.73 19.58 8.96
N GLU A 18 15.12 20.61 8.39
CA GLU A 18 15.30 22.01 8.76
C GLU A 18 14.77 22.25 10.17
N ALA A 19 13.58 21.73 10.50
CA ALA A 19 13.03 21.79 11.85
C ALA A 19 14.01 21.22 12.89
N VAL A 20 14.63 20.06 12.61
CA VAL A 20 15.65 19.46 13.48
C VAL A 20 16.84 20.41 13.68
N SER A 21 17.30 21.10 12.63
CA SER A 21 18.40 22.08 12.74
C SER A 21 18.05 23.26 13.65
N TYR A 22 16.82 23.78 13.56
CA TYR A 22 16.35 24.83 14.47
C TYR A 22 16.26 24.35 15.92
N PHE A 23 15.75 23.14 16.18
CA PHE A 23 15.74 22.61 17.54
C PHE A 23 17.15 22.29 18.07
N ASN A 24 18.12 21.97 17.20
CA ASN A 24 19.52 21.86 17.61
C ASN A 24 20.05 23.21 18.10
N ALA A 25 19.75 24.31 17.40
CA ALA A 25 20.15 25.65 17.82
C ALA A 25 19.55 26.03 19.19
N VAL A 26 18.24 25.80 19.36
CA VAL A 26 17.55 26.02 20.64
C VAL A 26 18.20 25.24 21.79
N LEU A 27 18.58 23.98 21.54
CA LEU A 27 19.22 23.12 22.54
C LEU A 27 20.69 23.44 22.79
N LYS A 28 21.37 24.14 21.87
CA LYS A 28 22.72 24.66 22.08
C LYS A 28 22.69 25.83 23.06
N GLU A 29 21.69 26.70 22.97
CA GLU A 29 21.51 27.84 23.87
C GLU A 29 20.89 27.43 25.22
N ASN A 30 19.99 26.44 25.21
CA ASN A 30 19.36 25.91 26.42
C ASN A 30 19.17 24.39 26.34
N GLU A 31 20.13 23.66 26.90
CA GLU A 31 20.13 22.19 26.96
C GLU A 31 18.99 21.57 27.77
N LYS A 32 18.22 22.36 28.54
CA LYS A 32 17.07 21.90 29.32
C LYS A 32 15.73 22.26 28.67
N ASN A 33 15.74 22.72 27.41
CA ASN A 33 14.51 23.03 26.70
C ASN A 33 13.72 21.75 26.35
N ILE A 34 12.74 21.42 27.18
CA ILE A 34 11.87 20.24 27.05
C ILE A 34 11.12 20.26 25.72
N GLY A 35 10.55 21.41 25.35
CA GLY A 35 9.80 21.57 24.12
C GLY A 35 10.65 21.28 22.89
N ALA A 36 11.92 21.71 22.89
CA ALA A 36 12.83 21.47 21.77
C ALA A 36 13.17 19.98 21.62
N TYR A 37 13.39 19.26 22.72
CA TYR A 37 13.51 17.80 22.67
C TYR A 37 12.24 17.13 22.14
N TYR A 38 11.07 17.49 22.66
CA TYR A 38 9.81 16.90 22.22
C TYR A 38 9.56 17.11 20.72
N HIS A 39 9.64 18.34 20.22
CA HIS A 39 9.36 18.62 18.81
C HIS A 39 10.47 18.12 17.87
N ARG A 40 11.73 18.09 18.30
CA ARG A 40 12.80 17.42 17.54
C ARG A 40 12.57 15.92 17.46
N SER A 41 12.04 15.30 18.51
CA SER A 41 11.59 13.90 18.48
C SER A 41 10.46 13.70 17.46
N VAL A 42 9.47 14.60 17.43
CA VAL A 42 8.37 14.56 16.45
C VAL A 42 8.90 14.66 15.01
N ALA A 43 9.80 15.62 14.73
CA ALA A 43 10.40 15.78 13.41
C ALA A 43 11.21 14.53 12.99
N ARG A 44 12.05 14.00 13.89
CA ARG A 44 12.82 12.77 13.66
C ARG A 44 11.91 11.56 13.44
N TYR A 45 10.81 11.45 14.17
CA TYR A 45 9.80 10.42 13.97
C TYR A 45 9.20 10.48 12.56
N LYS A 46 8.83 11.68 12.08
CA LYS A 46 8.32 11.88 10.72
C LYS A 46 9.34 11.52 9.64
N MET A 47 10.63 11.69 9.92
CA MET A 47 11.75 11.23 9.08
C MET A 47 12.05 9.73 9.20
N LYS A 48 11.32 8.97 10.03
CA LYS A 48 11.60 7.57 10.39
C LYS A 48 12.97 7.36 11.08
N ALA A 49 13.56 8.42 11.63
CA ALA A 49 14.79 8.39 12.42
C ALA A 49 14.48 8.00 13.89
N PHE A 50 13.99 6.78 14.08
CA PHE A 50 13.39 6.34 15.35
C PHE A 50 14.35 6.38 16.54
N ASP A 51 15.62 5.98 16.39
CA ASP A 51 16.59 6.01 17.49
C ASP A 51 16.85 7.43 18.00
N GLY A 52 16.99 8.38 17.07
CA GLY A 52 17.14 9.80 17.40
C GLY A 52 15.88 10.39 18.04
N ALA A 53 14.69 9.95 17.60
CA ALA A 53 13.43 10.35 18.19
C ALA A 53 13.28 9.80 19.63
N LEU A 54 13.66 8.54 19.86
CA LEU A 54 13.68 7.93 21.19
C LEU A 54 14.66 8.62 22.13
N GLY A 55 15.86 8.97 21.65
CA GLY A 55 16.85 9.70 22.44
C GLY A 55 16.29 11.04 22.95
N ASP A 56 15.64 11.80 22.07
CA ASP A 56 15.06 13.10 22.41
C ASP A 56 13.87 12.98 23.36
N ILE A 57 12.91 12.09 23.09
CA ILE A 57 11.74 11.95 23.96
C ILE A 57 12.12 11.40 25.34
N ASN A 58 13.15 10.55 25.43
CA ASN A 58 13.69 10.12 26.72
C ASN A 58 14.28 11.30 27.51
N LYS A 59 14.93 12.27 26.85
CA LYS A 59 15.37 13.49 27.52
C LYS A 59 14.21 14.36 27.99
N ALA A 60 13.16 14.53 27.18
CA ALA A 60 11.96 15.25 27.59
C ALA A 60 11.30 14.60 28.83
N ILE A 61 11.15 13.26 28.84
CA ILE A 61 10.61 12.50 29.98
C ILE A 61 11.48 12.66 31.23
N ASN A 62 12.81 12.61 31.10
CA ASN A 62 13.70 12.78 32.25
C ASN A 62 13.61 14.18 32.87
N LEU A 63 13.35 15.20 32.04
CA LEU A 63 13.19 16.59 32.50
C LEU A 63 11.78 16.84 33.08
N GLN A 64 10.76 16.14 32.60
CA GLN A 64 9.38 16.23 33.09
C GLN A 64 8.72 14.84 33.11
N PRO A 65 8.87 14.08 34.21
CA PRO A 65 8.49 12.67 34.26
C PRO A 65 6.99 12.39 34.41
N LEU A 66 6.16 13.42 34.60
CA LEU A 66 4.71 13.33 34.76
C LEU A 66 3.96 14.00 33.61
N ASN A 67 4.40 13.76 32.38
CA ASN A 67 3.75 14.27 31.18
C ASN A 67 3.25 13.10 30.31
N ALA A 68 1.92 12.96 30.23
CA ALA A 68 1.27 11.87 29.50
C ALA A 68 1.57 11.89 27.99
N ASP A 69 1.68 13.09 27.38
CA ASP A 69 2.01 13.24 25.96
C ASP A 69 3.38 12.66 25.63
N PHE A 70 4.34 12.78 26.53
CA PHE A 70 5.69 12.26 26.28
C PHE A 70 5.71 10.74 26.30
N PHE A 71 4.98 10.11 27.21
CA PHE A 71 4.83 8.66 27.20
C PHE A 71 4.05 8.19 25.97
N ALA A 72 2.92 8.84 25.64
CA ALA A 72 2.15 8.49 24.45
C ALA A 72 2.98 8.61 23.16
N HIS A 73 3.72 9.71 22.98
CA HIS A 73 4.61 9.90 21.84
C HIS A 73 5.73 8.87 21.80
N ARG A 74 6.36 8.56 22.94
CA ARG A 74 7.37 7.49 22.99
C ARG A 74 6.76 6.13 22.65
N GLY A 75 5.54 5.86 23.09
CA GLY A 75 4.78 4.67 22.73
C GLY A 75 4.57 4.55 21.22
N ILE A 76 4.18 5.64 20.55
CA ILE A 76 4.05 5.70 19.08
C ILE A 76 5.39 5.39 18.40
N VAL A 77 6.47 6.05 18.81
CA VAL A 77 7.81 5.83 18.22
C VAL A 77 8.27 4.37 18.42
N LEU A 78 8.07 3.81 19.61
CA LEU A 78 8.41 2.42 19.92
C LEU A 78 7.63 1.44 19.06
N HIS A 79 6.32 1.65 18.88
CA HIS A 79 5.50 0.81 18.02
C HIS A 79 6.00 0.84 16.58
N MET A 80 6.30 2.02 16.06
CA MET A 80 6.78 2.21 14.69
C MET A 80 8.20 1.67 14.46
N GLN A 81 9.00 1.53 15.52
CA GLN A 81 10.26 0.80 15.52
C GLN A 81 10.09 -0.73 15.70
N GLY A 82 8.86 -1.23 15.80
CA GLY A 82 8.56 -2.66 15.95
C GLY A 82 8.52 -3.16 17.41
N ASN A 83 8.58 -2.26 18.39
CA ASN A 83 8.57 -2.60 19.82
C ASN A 83 7.21 -2.33 20.49
N SER A 84 6.15 -2.96 19.95
CA SER A 84 4.78 -2.75 20.38
C SER A 84 4.54 -3.10 21.86
N LYS A 85 5.24 -4.09 22.42
CA LYS A 85 5.09 -4.45 23.86
C LYS A 85 5.52 -3.30 24.78
N ARG A 86 6.65 -2.64 24.48
CA ARG A 86 7.08 -1.46 25.24
C ARG A 86 6.17 -0.26 24.99
N ALA A 87 5.61 -0.15 23.78
CA ALA A 87 4.63 0.89 23.48
C ALA A 87 3.39 0.78 24.37
N ILE A 88 2.84 -0.43 24.57
CA ILE A 88 1.69 -0.66 25.47
C ILE A 88 1.99 -0.14 26.89
N HIS A 89 3.15 -0.47 27.46
CA HIS A 89 3.52 0.00 28.78
C HIS A 89 3.61 1.54 28.88
N ASP A 90 4.07 2.22 27.82
CA ASP A 90 4.08 3.68 27.80
C ASP A 90 2.67 4.27 27.68
N PHE A 91 1.78 3.65 26.90
CA PHE A 91 0.37 4.05 26.90
C PHE A 91 -0.32 3.78 28.24
N ASP A 92 0.02 2.69 28.94
CA ASP A 92 -0.49 2.41 30.29
C ASP A 92 -0.09 3.53 31.26
N LYS A 93 1.16 4.02 31.18
CA LYS A 93 1.61 5.18 31.96
C LYS A 93 0.88 6.46 31.58
N ALA A 94 0.67 6.71 30.29
CA ALA A 94 -0.07 7.88 29.83
C ALA A 94 -1.53 7.85 30.35
N ILE A 95 -2.17 6.68 30.36
CA ILE A 95 -3.52 6.47 30.92
C ILE A 95 -3.53 6.66 32.44
N GLN A 96 -2.50 6.20 33.16
CA GLN A 96 -2.39 6.44 34.61
C GLN A 96 -2.29 7.93 34.95
N ILE A 97 -1.63 8.73 34.10
CA ILE A 97 -1.50 10.18 34.28
C ILE A 97 -2.78 10.91 33.86
N GLU A 98 -3.39 10.52 32.74
CA GLU A 98 -4.60 11.13 32.19
C GLU A 98 -5.69 10.08 31.91
N PRO A 99 -6.37 9.58 32.96
CA PRO A 99 -7.33 8.47 32.81
C PRO A 99 -8.63 8.88 32.09
N GLN A 100 -8.89 10.17 31.94
CA GLN A 100 -10.08 10.74 31.30
C GLN A 100 -9.80 11.23 29.87
N ASN A 101 -8.60 10.99 29.34
CA ASN A 101 -8.26 11.41 27.99
C ASN A 101 -8.52 10.25 27.00
N PRO A 102 -9.54 10.36 26.13
CA PRO A 102 -9.94 9.30 25.20
C PRO A 102 -8.80 8.89 24.25
N PHE A 103 -7.96 9.83 23.83
CA PHE A 103 -6.87 9.58 22.89
C PHE A 103 -5.84 8.59 23.42
N ARG A 104 -5.69 8.46 24.74
CA ARG A 104 -4.77 7.49 25.35
C ARG A 104 -5.25 6.06 25.13
N TYR A 105 -6.56 5.84 25.26
CA TYR A 105 -7.18 4.56 25.01
C TYR A 105 -7.19 4.25 23.51
N SER A 106 -7.61 5.19 22.65
CA SER A 106 -7.60 5.00 21.18
C SER A 106 -6.19 4.66 20.65
N SER A 107 -5.15 5.33 21.15
CA SER A 107 -3.77 5.05 20.75
C SER A 107 -3.31 3.66 21.19
N ARG A 108 -3.64 3.24 22.42
CA ARG A 108 -3.33 1.89 22.91
C ARG A 108 -4.12 0.82 22.16
N ALA A 109 -5.39 1.08 21.86
CA ALA A 109 -6.27 0.21 21.11
C ALA A 109 -5.71 -0.11 19.72
N PHE A 110 -5.25 0.93 19.00
CA PHE A 110 -4.59 0.79 17.71
C PHE A 110 -3.40 -0.17 17.77
N VAL A 111 -2.51 -0.01 18.76
CA VAL A 111 -1.34 -0.88 18.92
C VAL A 111 -1.75 -2.31 19.31
N LYS A 112 -2.74 -2.48 20.18
CA LYS A 112 -3.29 -3.80 20.54
C LYS A 112 -3.88 -4.52 19.32
N ALA A 113 -4.60 -3.81 18.46
CA ALA A 113 -5.14 -4.37 17.22
C ALA A 113 -4.03 -4.89 16.29
N HIS A 114 -2.96 -4.10 16.09
CA HIS A 114 -1.77 -4.55 15.35
C HIS A 114 -1.06 -5.75 15.98
N MET A 115 -1.13 -5.88 17.31
CA MET A 115 -0.63 -7.04 18.04
C MET A 115 -1.58 -8.25 18.03
N LYS A 116 -2.73 -8.15 17.33
CA LYS A 116 -3.81 -9.15 17.33
C LYS A 116 -4.44 -9.39 18.70
N ASP A 117 -4.27 -8.46 19.65
CA ASP A 117 -5.05 -8.41 20.88
C ASP A 117 -6.39 -7.72 20.59
N THR A 118 -7.23 -8.43 19.83
CA THR A 118 -8.52 -7.94 19.36
C THR A 118 -9.45 -7.57 20.53
N LYS A 119 -9.49 -8.41 21.57
CA LYS A 119 -10.34 -8.17 22.75
C LYS A 119 -9.90 -6.92 23.50
N GLY A 120 -8.59 -6.76 23.73
CA GLY A 120 -8.07 -5.58 24.41
C GLY A 120 -8.20 -4.30 23.58
N ALA A 121 -8.15 -4.40 22.24
CA ALA A 121 -8.38 -3.26 21.35
C ALA A 121 -9.84 -2.80 21.36
N ILE A 122 -10.80 -3.74 21.30
CA ILE A 122 -12.23 -3.44 21.43
C ILE A 122 -12.51 -2.71 22.75
N ALA A 123 -12.04 -3.27 23.87
CA ALA A 123 -12.26 -2.68 25.19
C ALA A 123 -11.69 -1.24 25.31
N ASP A 124 -10.54 -0.97 24.71
CA ASP A 124 -9.95 0.36 24.73
C ASP A 124 -10.70 1.34 23.82
N TYR A 125 -11.13 0.92 22.62
CA TYR A 125 -11.95 1.79 21.75
C TYR A 125 -13.32 2.07 22.35
N GLU A 126 -13.97 1.07 22.97
CA GLU A 126 -15.22 1.26 23.71
C GLU A 126 -15.03 2.28 24.84
N LYS A 127 -13.91 2.20 25.58
CA LYS A 127 -13.61 3.19 26.63
C LYS A 127 -13.33 4.58 26.06
N ALA A 128 -12.65 4.68 24.92
CA ALA A 128 -12.43 5.96 24.26
C ALA A 128 -13.75 6.61 23.83
N ILE A 129 -14.67 5.84 23.23
CA ILE A 129 -16.01 6.28 22.82
C ILE A 129 -16.87 6.63 24.03
N GLU A 130 -16.75 5.92 25.15
CA GLU A 130 -17.44 6.29 26.40
C GLU A 130 -17.02 7.68 26.90
N LEU A 131 -15.73 8.01 26.76
CA LEU A 131 -15.16 9.29 27.18
C LEU A 131 -15.42 10.41 26.16
N ASP A 132 -15.43 10.09 24.87
CA ASP A 132 -15.76 10.99 23.76
C ASP A 132 -16.63 10.29 22.71
N PRO A 133 -17.96 10.42 22.84
CA PRO A 133 -18.91 9.82 21.90
C PRO A 133 -18.92 10.43 20.49
N GLU A 134 -18.16 11.52 20.26
CA GLU A 134 -18.07 12.21 18.99
C GLU A 134 -16.74 11.92 18.25
N ASP A 135 -15.90 11.01 18.77
CA ASP A 135 -14.70 10.54 18.09
C ASP A 135 -15.07 9.58 16.94
N ALA A 136 -15.29 10.16 15.75
CA ALA A 136 -15.57 9.41 14.53
C ALA A 136 -14.48 8.38 14.20
N ILE A 137 -13.20 8.69 14.50
CA ILE A 137 -12.09 7.79 14.21
C ILE A 137 -12.15 6.55 15.11
N ALA A 138 -12.45 6.73 16.39
CA ALA A 138 -12.65 5.61 17.31
C ALA A 138 -13.82 4.72 16.88
N HIS A 139 -14.94 5.32 16.47
CA HIS A 139 -16.08 4.58 15.89
C HIS A 139 -15.65 3.77 14.65
N ASN A 140 -15.00 4.41 13.67
CA ASN A 140 -14.55 3.73 12.46
C ASN A 140 -13.58 2.57 12.77
N ASN A 141 -12.60 2.79 13.65
CA ASN A 141 -11.63 1.76 14.00
C ASN A 141 -12.24 0.59 14.77
N LEU A 142 -13.22 0.85 15.65
CA LEU A 142 -13.97 -0.21 16.32
C LEU A 142 -14.81 -1.00 15.32
N GLY A 143 -15.45 -0.33 14.36
CA GLY A 143 -16.18 -0.97 13.26
C GLY A 143 -15.28 -1.92 12.46
N LEU A 144 -14.08 -1.48 12.07
CA LEU A 144 -13.09 -2.30 11.35
C LEU A 144 -12.70 -3.56 12.12
N ILE A 145 -12.52 -3.45 13.44
CA ILE A 145 -12.17 -4.61 14.26
C ILE A 145 -13.36 -5.57 14.35
N GLN A 146 -14.57 -5.06 14.58
CA GLN A 146 -15.77 -5.87 14.68
C GLN A 146 -16.08 -6.61 13.37
N GLU A 147 -15.90 -5.94 12.23
CA GLU A 147 -15.99 -6.53 10.89
C GLU A 147 -15.04 -7.71 10.73
N GLN A 148 -13.76 -7.53 11.08
CA GLN A 148 -12.75 -8.60 11.04
C GLN A 148 -13.10 -9.79 11.94
N THR A 149 -13.84 -9.55 13.03
CA THR A 149 -14.33 -10.62 13.93
C THR A 149 -15.66 -11.23 13.53
N GLY A 150 -16.29 -10.76 12.45
CA GLY A 150 -17.60 -11.22 11.98
C GLY A 150 -18.79 -10.64 12.73
N ALA A 151 -18.60 -9.60 13.54
CA ALA A 151 -19.67 -8.86 14.22
C ALA A 151 -20.22 -7.74 13.30
N TRP A 152 -20.72 -8.15 12.13
CA TRP A 152 -21.10 -7.25 11.04
C TRP A 152 -22.15 -6.21 11.45
N ASP A 153 -23.19 -6.60 12.19
CA ASP A 153 -24.25 -5.68 12.60
C ASP A 153 -23.72 -4.53 13.47
N LYS A 154 -22.82 -4.85 14.41
CA LYS A 154 -22.18 -3.84 15.26
C LYS A 154 -21.25 -2.94 14.46
N ALA A 155 -20.48 -3.53 13.54
CA ALA A 155 -19.58 -2.77 12.68
C ALA A 155 -20.35 -1.71 11.88
N GLN A 156 -21.50 -2.08 11.30
CA GLN A 156 -22.36 -1.15 10.57
C GLN A 156 -22.91 -0.02 11.45
N GLU A 157 -23.27 -0.31 12.70
CA GLU A 157 -23.68 0.73 13.66
C GLU A 157 -22.56 1.75 13.90
N HIS A 158 -21.33 1.28 14.14
CA HIS A 158 -20.20 2.18 14.36
C HIS A 158 -19.79 2.94 13.09
N TYR A 159 -19.83 2.32 11.91
CA TYR A 159 -19.59 3.02 10.65
C TYR A 159 -20.62 4.10 10.37
N LYS A 160 -21.90 3.80 10.58
CA LYS A 160 -22.97 4.78 10.46
C LYS A 160 -22.72 5.97 11.40
N LYS A 161 -22.43 5.69 12.68
CA LYS A 161 -22.14 6.74 13.65
C LYS A 161 -20.92 7.59 13.27
N SER A 162 -19.84 6.97 12.80
CA SER A 162 -18.66 7.67 12.28
C SER A 162 -19.03 8.60 11.12
N ASN A 163 -19.80 8.10 10.15
CA ASN A 163 -20.23 8.84 8.97
C ASN A 163 -21.13 10.04 9.33
N ASP A 164 -22.10 9.81 10.23
CA ASP A 164 -23.00 10.85 10.74
C ASP A 164 -22.20 11.99 11.41
N LEU A 165 -21.15 11.66 12.15
CA LEU A 165 -20.30 12.64 12.84
C LEU A 165 -19.46 13.50 11.88
N VAL A 166 -18.98 12.93 10.78
CA VAL A 166 -18.16 13.67 9.79
C VAL A 166 -18.99 14.29 8.66
N GLY A 167 -20.32 14.09 8.66
CA GLY A 167 -21.20 14.55 7.59
C GLY A 167 -20.96 13.82 6.25
N TYR A 168 -20.41 12.61 6.31
CA TYR A 168 -20.24 11.78 5.12
C TYR A 168 -21.57 11.07 4.84
N GLU A 169 -22.34 11.57 3.88
CA GLU A 169 -23.63 10.97 3.49
C GLU A 169 -23.49 9.61 2.77
N GLY A 170 -22.26 9.14 2.54
CA GLY A 170 -22.03 7.92 1.81
C GLY A 170 -22.37 8.01 0.33
N ILE A 171 -22.23 6.87 -0.33
CA ILE A 171 -22.72 6.62 -1.67
C ILE A 171 -24.10 5.98 -1.48
N ASP A 172 -25.18 6.72 -1.72
CA ASP A 172 -26.55 6.17 -1.72
C ASP A 172 -26.65 5.11 -2.82
N PRO A 173 -26.72 3.80 -2.53
CA PRO A 173 -26.73 2.78 -3.56
C PRO A 173 -27.99 2.83 -4.43
N GLU A 174 -29.03 3.53 -4.00
CA GLU A 174 -30.24 3.79 -4.79
C GLU A 174 -30.17 5.11 -5.59
N LYS A 175 -29.12 5.93 -5.40
CA LYS A 175 -28.84 7.04 -6.32
C LYS A 175 -28.53 6.45 -7.69
N LYS A 176 -29.44 6.76 -8.61
CA LYS A 176 -29.45 6.35 -10.02
C LYS A 176 -28.07 6.39 -10.71
N GLU A 177 -27.23 7.38 -10.37
CA GLU A 177 -25.87 7.54 -10.88
C GLU A 177 -24.93 6.34 -10.64
N ILE A 178 -25.02 5.63 -9.51
CA ILE A 178 -24.12 4.50 -9.22
C ILE A 178 -24.52 3.25 -9.96
N THR A 179 -25.83 3.03 -10.14
CA THR A 179 -26.33 1.92 -10.94
C THR A 179 -25.93 2.12 -12.42
N GLU A 180 -26.03 3.35 -12.92
CA GLU A 180 -25.58 3.72 -14.27
C GLU A 180 -24.05 3.53 -14.42
N LEU A 181 -23.24 4.02 -13.47
CA LEU A 181 -21.78 3.82 -13.46
C LEU A 181 -21.37 2.34 -13.36
N LEU A 182 -22.12 1.53 -12.63
CA LEU A 182 -21.84 0.10 -12.48
C LEU A 182 -22.15 -0.68 -13.76
N GLU A 183 -23.21 -0.33 -14.47
CA GLU A 183 -23.51 -0.91 -15.78
C GLU A 183 -22.47 -0.49 -16.82
N ASP A 184 -22.09 0.79 -16.87
CA ASP A 184 -21.02 1.28 -17.76
C ASP A 184 -19.70 0.53 -17.53
N TRP A 185 -19.33 0.30 -16.25
CA TRP A 185 -18.14 -0.46 -15.90
C TRP A 185 -18.22 -1.93 -16.34
N LYS A 186 -19.39 -2.57 -16.21
CA LYS A 186 -19.59 -3.96 -16.66
C LYS A 186 -19.48 -4.07 -18.17
N GLU A 187 -20.07 -3.13 -18.91
CA GLU A 187 -19.99 -3.09 -20.37
C GLU A 187 -18.55 -2.88 -20.87
N GLU A 188 -17.84 -1.92 -20.28
CA GLU A 188 -16.45 -1.62 -20.64
C GLU A 188 -15.53 -2.82 -20.34
N LYS A 189 -15.71 -3.47 -19.19
CA LYS A 189 -14.98 -4.68 -18.85
C LYS A 189 -15.27 -5.82 -19.83
N ALA A 190 -16.53 -6.01 -20.23
CA ALA A 190 -16.90 -7.05 -21.19
C ALA A 190 -16.23 -6.83 -22.56
N LYS A 191 -16.18 -5.58 -23.05
CA LYS A 191 -15.47 -5.21 -24.29
C LYS A 191 -13.97 -5.53 -24.20
N GLN A 192 -13.33 -5.14 -23.10
CA GLN A 192 -11.89 -5.42 -22.90
C GLN A 192 -11.59 -6.91 -22.86
N GLU A 193 -12.45 -7.72 -22.23
CA GLU A 193 -12.30 -9.17 -22.22
C GLU A 193 -12.52 -9.81 -23.60
N GLU A 194 -13.43 -9.25 -24.41
CA GLU A 194 -13.65 -9.70 -25.79
C GLU A 194 -12.48 -9.35 -26.71
N GLU A 195 -11.94 -8.13 -26.63
CA GLU A 195 -10.73 -7.71 -27.34
C GLU A 195 -9.55 -8.61 -27.00
N GLN A 196 -9.34 -8.90 -25.71
CA GLN A 196 -8.28 -9.82 -25.29
C GLN A 196 -8.50 -11.23 -25.84
N ARG A 197 -9.74 -11.73 -25.87
CA ARG A 197 -10.06 -13.03 -26.48
C ARG A 197 -9.74 -13.04 -27.97
N GLN A 198 -10.07 -11.99 -28.71
CA GLN A 198 -9.77 -11.87 -30.14
C GLN A 198 -8.26 -11.83 -30.38
N LEU A 199 -7.51 -11.04 -29.61
CA LEU A 199 -6.04 -10.98 -29.64
C LEU A 199 -5.39 -12.34 -29.39
N ILE A 200 -5.91 -13.12 -28.44
CA ILE A 200 -5.40 -14.47 -28.15
C ILE A 200 -5.66 -15.41 -29.33
N GLN A 201 -6.86 -15.36 -29.93
CA GLN A 201 -7.20 -16.17 -31.10
C GLN A 201 -6.35 -15.82 -32.32
N GLU A 202 -6.14 -14.53 -32.58
CA GLU A 202 -5.28 -14.05 -33.67
C GLU A 202 -3.84 -14.53 -33.48
N LYS A 203 -3.27 -14.36 -32.29
CA LYS A 203 -1.92 -14.87 -31.97
C LYS A 203 -1.81 -16.38 -32.15
N ALA A 204 -2.84 -17.13 -31.75
CA ALA A 204 -2.88 -18.58 -31.95
C ALA A 204 -2.94 -18.95 -33.45
N ALA A 205 -3.71 -18.22 -34.24
CA ALA A 205 -3.79 -18.42 -35.70
C ALA A 205 -2.47 -18.10 -36.40
N ILE A 206 -1.83 -16.98 -36.04
CA ILE A 206 -0.50 -16.60 -36.56
C ILE A 206 0.54 -17.66 -36.20
N SER A 207 0.56 -18.11 -34.95
CA SER A 207 1.47 -19.16 -34.49
C SER A 207 1.28 -20.46 -35.27
N LYS A 208 0.02 -20.87 -35.49
CA LYS A 208 -0.29 -22.06 -36.29
C LYS A 208 0.17 -21.92 -37.75
N ALA A 209 -0.07 -20.77 -38.38
CA ALA A 209 0.38 -20.50 -39.75
C ALA A 209 1.92 -20.51 -39.86
N GLN A 210 2.63 -19.96 -38.87
CA GLN A 210 4.09 -20.01 -38.81
C GLN A 210 4.61 -21.45 -38.65
N MET A 211 3.97 -22.27 -37.82
CA MET A 211 4.31 -23.69 -37.69
C MET A 211 4.09 -24.47 -38.99
N GLU A 212 3.01 -24.19 -39.73
CA GLU A 212 2.73 -24.79 -41.04
C GLU A 212 3.75 -24.36 -42.09
N GLN A 213 4.14 -23.08 -42.12
CA GLN A 213 5.19 -22.57 -43.00
C GLN A 213 6.55 -23.20 -42.69
N GLN A 214 6.93 -23.34 -41.40
CA GLN A 214 8.17 -24.02 -41.00
C GLN A 214 8.17 -25.50 -41.39
N LYS A 215 7.04 -26.22 -41.27
CA LYS A 215 6.92 -27.59 -41.77
C LYS A 215 7.09 -27.68 -43.29
N ALA A 216 6.52 -26.73 -44.05
CA ALA A 216 6.68 -26.68 -45.50
C ALA A 216 8.13 -26.40 -45.92
N VAL A 217 8.80 -25.44 -45.26
CA VAL A 217 10.22 -25.12 -45.50
C VAL A 217 11.14 -26.26 -45.05
N GLY A 218 10.84 -26.92 -43.93
CA GLY A 218 11.56 -28.12 -43.48
C GLY A 218 11.42 -29.29 -44.45
N GLY A 219 10.24 -29.49 -45.03
CA GLY A 219 10.02 -30.46 -46.11
C GLY A 219 10.81 -30.13 -47.38
N PHE A 220 10.83 -28.85 -47.78
CA PHE A 220 11.62 -28.37 -48.92
C PHE A 220 13.12 -28.62 -48.74
N TRP A 221 13.70 -28.25 -47.58
CA TRP A 221 15.11 -28.51 -47.29
C TRP A 221 15.42 -30.00 -47.12
N GLY A 222 14.46 -30.80 -46.64
CA GLY A 222 14.56 -32.25 -46.61
C GLY A 222 14.70 -32.86 -48.02
N ILE A 223 13.89 -32.38 -48.96
CA ILE A 223 13.96 -32.79 -50.37
C ILE A 223 15.25 -32.29 -51.04
N VAL A 224 15.64 -31.03 -50.82
CA VAL A 224 16.91 -30.50 -51.34
C VAL A 224 18.08 -31.35 -50.82
N LYS A 225 18.12 -31.63 -49.51
CA LYS A 225 19.16 -32.47 -48.92
C LYS A 225 19.16 -33.87 -49.55
N SER A 226 18.00 -34.52 -49.69
CA SER A 226 17.94 -35.88 -50.27
C SER A 226 18.46 -35.92 -51.71
N VAL A 227 18.17 -34.90 -52.51
CA VAL A 227 18.70 -34.78 -53.89
C VAL A 227 20.24 -34.73 -53.91
N PHE A 228 20.89 -34.09 -52.93
CA PHE A 228 22.36 -33.96 -52.91
C PHE A 228 23.07 -35.04 -52.09
N THR A 229 22.36 -35.79 -51.24
CA THR A 229 22.96 -36.86 -50.43
C THR A 229 22.72 -38.26 -50.99
N ASP A 230 21.63 -38.48 -51.74
CA ASP A 230 21.36 -39.75 -52.40
C ASP A 230 21.94 -39.75 -53.81
N LYS A 231 22.87 -40.66 -54.06
CA LYS A 231 23.62 -40.72 -55.32
C LYS A 231 22.73 -41.07 -56.52
N ALA A 232 21.66 -41.85 -56.32
CA ALA A 232 20.75 -42.22 -57.41
C ALA A 232 19.83 -41.04 -57.78
N VAL A 233 19.26 -40.38 -56.78
CA VAL A 233 18.40 -39.19 -56.97
C VAL A 233 19.18 -38.02 -57.55
N PHE A 234 20.44 -37.83 -57.11
CA PHE A 234 21.32 -36.82 -57.70
C PHE A 234 21.60 -37.09 -59.18
N GLN A 235 21.78 -38.36 -59.55
CA GLN A 235 22.05 -38.73 -60.94
C GLN A 235 20.84 -38.46 -61.85
N GLU A 236 19.63 -38.78 -61.40
CA GLU A 236 18.39 -38.43 -62.10
C GLU A 236 18.22 -36.91 -62.27
N PHE A 237 18.55 -36.13 -61.24
CA PHE A 237 18.54 -34.67 -61.31
C PHE A 237 19.55 -34.11 -62.33
N ILE A 238 20.76 -34.67 -62.37
CA ILE A 238 21.79 -34.28 -63.35
C ILE A 238 21.37 -34.63 -64.78
N ASP A 239 20.75 -35.80 -64.97
CA ASP A 239 20.25 -36.23 -66.29
C ASP A 239 19.09 -35.34 -66.75
N PHE A 240 18.20 -34.93 -65.83
CA PHE A 240 17.15 -33.94 -66.10
C PHE A 240 17.70 -32.59 -66.56
N ILE A 241 18.72 -32.04 -65.89
CA ILE A 241 19.35 -30.77 -66.30
C ILE A 241 20.08 -30.89 -67.64
N LYS A 242 20.82 -31.99 -67.87
CA LYS A 242 21.56 -32.22 -69.12
C LYS A 242 20.66 -32.36 -70.34
N ASN A 243 19.45 -32.90 -70.16
CA ASN A 243 18.46 -33.02 -71.23
C ASN A 243 17.74 -31.69 -71.54
N GLY A 244 18.06 -30.61 -70.80
CA GLY A 244 17.66 -29.24 -71.07
C GLY A 244 16.23 -28.94 -70.61
N PHE A 245 16.09 -27.90 -69.78
CA PHE A 245 14.78 -27.35 -69.41
C PHE A 245 14.13 -26.73 -70.67
N LYS A 246 13.41 -27.53 -71.46
CA LYS A 246 12.61 -27.02 -72.58
C LYS A 246 11.32 -26.45 -72.01
N LEU A 247 11.25 -25.13 -71.88
CA LEU A 247 9.97 -24.44 -71.71
C LEU A 247 9.08 -24.82 -72.91
N PRO A 248 7.82 -25.23 -72.69
CA PRO A 248 6.92 -25.58 -73.78
C PRO A 248 6.75 -24.37 -74.71
N ASN A 249 7.01 -24.57 -76.00
CA ASN A 249 6.74 -23.58 -77.04
C ASN A 249 5.28 -23.11 -76.98
N GLN A 250 5.07 -21.80 -76.94
CA GLN A 250 3.79 -21.21 -77.36
C GLN A 250 3.63 -21.41 -78.86
N ASN A 251 2.58 -22.11 -79.28
CA ASN A 251 1.76 -21.90 -80.50
C ASN A 251 1.06 -23.19 -80.93
N LYS A 252 -0.22 -23.33 -80.57
CA LYS A 252 -1.37 -23.28 -81.50
C LYS A 252 -2.67 -23.27 -80.72
#